data_AF-Q39628-F1
#
_entry.id   AF-Q39628-F1
#
_cell.length_a   1.000
_cell.length_b   1.000
_cell.length_c   1.000
_cell.angle_alpha   90.00
_cell.angle_beta   90.00
_cell.angle_gamma   90.00
#
_symmetry.space_group_name_H-M   'P 1'
#
loop_
_entity.id
_entity.type
_entity.pdbx_description
1 polymer ?
#
loop_
_entity_poly.entity_id
_entity_poly.type
_entity_poly.pdbx_seq_one_letter_code
_entity_poly.pdbx_strand_id
1 'polypeptide(L)'
;KLLVLVFTKSSRFARLQNIKCAIAGKNLYTRFSCSTGDAMGMNMVSKGVQNVLDFLQEDFPDMDVIGISGNFCSDKKPAAVNWIEGRGKSVVCEAVIKGGCG
;
A
#
# COMPACT_ATOMS: atom_id res chain seq x y z
N LYS A 1 13.47 1.70 -9.89
CA LYS A 1 13.63 3.16 -9.75
C LYS A 1 12.65 3.95 -10.63
N LEU A 2 12.36 3.51 -11.85
CA LEU A 2 11.40 4.16 -12.76
C LEU A 2 9.97 4.27 -12.19
N LEU A 3 9.43 3.17 -11.65
CA LEU A 3 8.08 3.14 -11.06
C LEU A 3 7.92 4.12 -9.88
N VAL A 4 8.98 4.35 -9.09
CA VAL A 4 8.98 5.35 -8.01
C VAL A 4 8.83 6.76 -8.59
N LEU A 5 9.52 7.06 -9.67
CA LEU A 5 9.44 8.36 -10.38
C LEU A 5 8.04 8.60 -10.95
N VAL A 6 7.45 7.60 -11.60
CA VAL A 6 6.09 7.68 -12.15
C VAL A 6 5.05 7.84 -11.05
N PHE A 7 5.20 7.13 -9.93
CA PHE A 7 4.31 7.24 -8.77
C PHE A 7 4.39 8.63 -8.11
N THR A 8 5.61 9.11 -7.84
CA THR A 8 5.86 10.40 -7.18
C THR A 8 5.50 11.62 -8.04
N LYS A 9 5.39 11.48 -9.38
CA LYS A 9 4.85 12.54 -10.25
C LYS A 9 3.43 12.96 -9.86
N SER A 10 2.64 12.07 -9.27
CA SER A 10 1.24 12.34 -8.92
C SER A 10 1.07 13.25 -7.69
N SER A 11 2.07 13.32 -6.79
CA SER A 11 1.99 14.10 -5.56
C SER A 11 3.36 14.32 -4.93
N ARG A 12 3.63 15.55 -4.47
CA ARG A 12 4.86 15.90 -3.75
C ARG A 12 5.00 15.24 -2.38
N PHE A 13 3.88 14.81 -1.79
CA PHE A 13 3.85 14.19 -0.45
C PHE A 13 3.86 12.66 -0.50
N ALA A 14 3.47 12.07 -1.63
CA ALA A 14 3.48 10.63 -1.82
C ALA A 14 4.90 10.18 -2.09
N ARG A 15 5.46 9.30 -1.25
CA ARG A 15 6.72 8.60 -1.56
C ARG A 15 6.49 7.10 -1.53
N LEU A 16 6.75 6.46 -2.66
CA LEU A 16 6.68 5.01 -2.75
C LEU A 16 7.83 4.41 -1.96
N GLN A 17 7.50 3.60 -0.96
CA GLN A 17 8.46 2.95 -0.07
C GLN A 17 8.81 1.56 -0.58
N ASN A 18 7.79 0.77 -0.91
CA ASN A 18 7.98 -0.60 -1.38
C ASN A 18 6.83 -1.05 -2.27
N ILE A 19 7.09 -1.98 -3.18
CA ILE A 19 6.07 -2.70 -3.93
C ILE A 19 6.29 -4.19 -3.67
N LYS A 20 5.27 -4.86 -3.13
CA LYS A 20 5.27 -6.33 -3.02
C LYS A 20 4.38 -6.92 -4.08
N CYS A 21 4.92 -7.84 -4.86
CA CYS A 21 4.16 -8.53 -5.90
C CYS A 21 3.92 -9.98 -5.43
N ALA A 22 2.68 -10.44 -5.51
CA ALA A 22 2.29 -11.82 -5.28
C ALA A 22 1.62 -12.36 -6.54
N ILE A 23 2.12 -13.48 -7.07
CA ILE A 23 1.58 -14.12 -8.28
C ILE A 23 0.66 -15.24 -7.84
N ALA A 24 -0.54 -15.30 -8.41
CA ALA A 24 -1.47 -16.41 -8.25
C ALA A 24 -1.97 -16.85 -9.64
N GLY A 25 -1.34 -17.88 -10.20
CA GLY A 25 -1.63 -18.34 -11.55
C GLY A 25 -1.36 -17.25 -12.59
N LYS A 26 -2.39 -16.83 -13.32
CA LYS A 26 -2.33 -15.74 -14.31
C LYS A 26 -2.53 -14.35 -13.70
N ASN A 27 -2.87 -14.27 -12.41
CA ASN A 27 -3.16 -13.00 -11.75
C ASN A 27 -1.93 -12.50 -10.99
N LEU A 28 -1.62 -11.21 -11.14
CA LEU A 28 -0.57 -10.54 -10.40
C LEU A 28 -1.20 -9.55 -9.39
N TYR A 29 -0.93 -9.74 -8.11
CA TYR A 29 -1.36 -8.84 -7.05
C TYR A 29 -0.19 -7.97 -6.60
N THR A 30 -0.29 -6.67 -6.84
CA THR A 30 0.74 -5.69 -6.47
C THR A 30 0.28 -4.85 -5.29
N ARG A 31 1.05 -4.89 -4.19
CA ARG A 31 0.83 -4.12 -2.96
C ARG A 31 1.80 -2.95 -2.92
N PHE A 32 1.28 -1.75 -3.16
CA PHE A 32 2.04 -0.52 -3.07
C PHE A 32 2.04 0.00 -1.63
N SER A 33 3.22 0.11 -1.03
CA SER A 33 3.43 0.77 0.25
C SER A 33 4.01 2.16 -0.01
N CYS A 34 3.34 3.20 0.47
CA CYS A 34 3.79 4.57 0.30
C CYS A 34 3.54 5.38 1.57
N SER A 35 4.38 6.40 1.79
CA SER A 35 4.16 7.39 2.85
C SER A 35 3.39 8.57 2.28
N THR A 36 2.33 9.00 2.98
CA THR A 36 1.42 10.07 2.56
C THR A 36 1.47 11.31 3.47
N GLY A 37 2.55 11.44 4.27
CA GLY A 37 2.68 12.50 5.27
C GLY A 37 1.60 12.35 6.36
N ASP A 38 0.90 13.45 6.64
CA ASP A 38 -0.17 13.50 7.65
C ASP A 38 -1.55 13.11 7.11
N ALA A 39 -1.67 12.92 5.79
CA ALA A 39 -2.92 12.52 5.18
C ALA A 39 -3.15 11.01 5.35
N MET A 40 -4.42 10.62 5.58
CA MET A 40 -4.85 9.21 5.53
C MET A 40 -4.54 8.56 4.17
N GLY A 41 -4.47 9.36 3.11
CA GLY A 41 -3.66 9.04 1.94
C GLY A 41 -4.33 8.19 0.86
N MET A 42 -5.50 7.60 1.11
CA MET A 42 -6.14 6.66 0.15
C MET A 42 -6.26 7.21 -1.27
N ASN A 43 -6.77 8.43 -1.46
CA ASN A 43 -6.90 9.01 -2.82
C ASN A 43 -5.55 9.28 -3.48
N MET A 44 -4.55 9.67 -2.68
CA MET A 44 -3.20 9.95 -3.14
C MET A 44 -2.51 8.67 -3.60
N VAL A 45 -2.70 7.57 -2.86
CA VAL A 45 -2.19 6.25 -3.23
C VAL A 45 -2.88 5.75 -4.50
N SER A 46 -4.21 5.78 -4.56
CA SER A 46 -4.96 5.28 -5.73
C SER A 46 -4.55 6.00 -7.01
N LYS A 47 -4.38 7.34 -6.96
CA LYS A 47 -3.94 8.12 -8.13
C LYS A 47 -2.50 7.81 -8.55
N GLY A 48 -1.61 7.62 -7.58
CA GLY A 48 -0.23 7.22 -7.86
C GLY A 48 -0.15 5.81 -8.45
N VAL A 49 -0.96 4.87 -7.95
CA VAL A 49 -1.05 3.51 -8.50
C VAL A 49 -1.61 3.52 -9.91
N GLN A 50 -2.65 4.32 -10.19
CA GLN A 50 -3.21 4.43 -11.54
C GLN A 50 -2.14 4.85 -12.55
N ASN A 51 -1.37 5.92 -12.28
CA ASN A 51 -0.30 6.36 -13.16
C ASN A 51 0.76 5.28 -13.41
N VAL A 52 1.04 4.45 -12.40
CA VAL A 52 1.98 3.33 -12.55
C VAL A 52 1.39 2.22 -13.40
N LEU A 53 0.10 1.92 -13.25
CA LEU A 53 -0.60 0.93 -14.05
C LEU A 53 -0.71 1.37 -15.52
N ASP A 54 -1.02 2.64 -15.77
CA ASP A 54 -1.09 3.21 -17.13
C ASP A 54 0.28 3.12 -17.81
N PHE A 55 1.35 3.48 -17.09
CA PHE A 55 2.73 3.33 -17.58
C PHE A 55 3.08 1.86 -17.88
N LEU A 56 2.64 0.93 -17.03
CA LEU A 56 2.88 -0.49 -17.25
C LEU A 56 2.06 -1.04 -18.43
N GLN A 57 0.88 -0.52 -18.73
CA GLN A 57 0.11 -0.92 -19.92
C GLN A 57 0.77 -0.49 -21.23
N GLU A 58 1.48 0.64 -21.24
CA GLU A 58 2.26 1.07 -22.41
C GLU A 58 3.39 0.08 -22.73
N ASP A 59 4.08 -0.42 -21.70
CA ASP A 59 5.16 -1.40 -21.84
C ASP A 59 4.64 -2.85 -22.03
N PHE A 60 3.49 -3.18 -21.44
CA PHE A 60 2.86 -4.50 -21.45
C PHE A 60 1.40 -4.39 -21.92
N PRO A 61 1.14 -4.30 -23.24
CA PRO A 61 -0.21 -4.15 -23.79
C PRO A 61 -1.09 -5.40 -23.60
N ASP A 62 -0.48 -6.53 -23.24
CA ASP A 62 -1.13 -7.78 -22.85
C ASP A 62 -1.57 -7.81 -21.37
N MET A 63 -1.19 -6.80 -20.58
CA MET A 63 -1.60 -6.65 -19.19
C MET A 63 -3.02 -6.08 -19.08
N ASP A 64 -3.94 -6.87 -18.52
CA ASP A 64 -5.31 -6.42 -18.28
C ASP A 64 -5.51 -6.01 -16.81
N VAL A 65 -5.97 -4.77 -16.57
CA VAL A 65 -6.16 -4.23 -15.22
C VAL A 65 -7.55 -4.62 -14.72
N ILE A 66 -7.61 -5.76 -14.03
CA ILE A 66 -8.85 -6.32 -13.43
C ILE A 66 -9.42 -5.39 -12.34
N GLY A 67 -8.57 -4.61 -11.65
CA GLY A 67 -9.00 -3.59 -10.71
C GLY A 67 -7.88 -2.99 -9.86
N ILE A 68 -7.99 -1.69 -9.58
CA ILE A 68 -7.01 -0.91 -8.78
C ILE A 68 -7.00 -1.36 -7.30
N SER A 69 -8.12 -1.93 -6.83
CA SER A 69 -8.26 -2.52 -5.50
C SER A 69 -8.63 -4.00 -5.61
N GLY A 70 -7.62 -4.85 -5.84
CA GLY A 70 -7.78 -6.30 -5.93
C GLY A 70 -7.99 -7.01 -4.60
N ASN A 71 -8.52 -6.32 -3.56
CA ASN A 71 -8.76 -6.86 -2.21
C ASN A 71 -7.49 -7.33 -1.45
N PHE A 72 -6.29 -7.25 -2.06
CA PHE A 72 -4.97 -7.46 -1.45
C PHE A 72 -4.50 -6.26 -0.61
N CYS A 73 -5.06 -5.08 -0.91
CA CYS A 73 -5.29 -4.04 0.08
C CYS A 73 -6.58 -4.43 0.80
N SER A 74 -6.52 -5.30 1.81
CA SER A 74 -7.75 -5.61 2.57
C SER A 74 -8.14 -4.38 3.38
N ASP A 75 -8.88 -3.48 2.72
CA ASP A 75 -9.64 -2.43 3.36
C ASP A 75 -10.94 -3.03 3.89
N LYS A 76 -11.16 -2.92 5.20
CA LYS A 76 -12.40 -3.34 5.88
C LYS A 76 -12.75 -4.84 5.78
N LYS A 77 -11.76 -5.71 5.52
CA LYS A 77 -11.91 -7.17 5.62
C LYS A 77 -10.76 -7.75 6.46
N PRO A 78 -11.00 -8.72 7.35
CA PRO A 78 -9.95 -9.36 8.11
C PRO A 78 -9.03 -10.15 7.17
N ALA A 79 -7.74 -9.85 7.17
CA ALA A 79 -6.74 -10.53 6.35
C ALA A 79 -5.43 -10.70 7.13
N ALA A 80 -4.89 -11.92 7.14
CA ALA A 80 -3.66 -12.28 7.86
C ALA A 80 -2.45 -11.41 7.44
N VAL A 81 -2.45 -10.93 6.20
CA VAL A 81 -1.41 -10.04 5.64
C VAL A 81 -1.35 -8.68 6.34
N ASN A 82 -2.48 -8.16 6.85
CA ASN A 82 -2.50 -6.92 7.63
C ASN A 82 -1.95 -7.11 9.05
N TRP A 83 -2.08 -8.32 9.61
CA TRP A 83 -1.58 -8.65 10.95
C TRP A 83 -0.06 -8.84 10.97
N ILE A 84 0.48 -9.48 9.93
CA ILE A 84 1.92 -9.81 9.85
C ILE A 84 2.73 -8.62 9.32
N GLU A 85 2.22 -7.88 8.33
CA GLU A 85 3.01 -6.82 7.68
C GLU A 85 2.63 -5.40 8.13
N GLY A 86 1.59 -5.26 8.95
CA GLY A 86 1.05 -3.97 9.35
C GLY A 86 0.24 -3.27 8.25
N ARG A 87 -0.59 -2.31 8.68
CA ARG A 87 -1.35 -1.39 7.82
C ARG A 87 -1.55 -0.07 8.59
N GLY A 88 -1.01 1.03 8.07
CA GLY A 88 -1.07 2.32 8.76
C GLY A 88 0.04 2.46 9.82
N LYS A 89 -0.34 2.82 11.05
CA LYS A 89 0.63 2.96 12.16
C LYS A 89 0.54 1.75 13.09
N SER A 90 1.64 1.03 13.24
CA SER A 90 1.79 0.01 14.28
C SER A 90 2.14 0.69 15.60
N VAL A 91 1.38 0.42 16.65
CA VAL A 91 1.56 1.04 17.98
C VAL A 91 1.68 -0.06 19.03
N VAL A 92 2.68 0.06 19.91
CA VAL A 92 2.85 -0.77 21.10
C VAL A 92 2.91 0.17 22.31
N CYS A 93 2.18 -0.17 23.37
CA CYS A 93 2.19 0.57 24.63
C CYS A 93 2.29 -0.43 25.78
N GLU A 94 3.15 -0.15 26.75
CA GLU A 94 3.22 -0.87 28.02
C GLU A 94 3.02 0.11 29.18
N ALA A 95 2.49 -0.40 30.29
CA ALA A 95 2.35 0.36 31.52
C ALA A 95 2.65 -0.56 32.71
N VAL A 96 3.34 -0.02 33.71
CA VAL A 96 3.62 -0.70 34.98
C VAL A 96 2.72 -0.10 36.05
N ILE A 97 1.74 -0.87 36.54
CA ILE A 97 0.90 -0.47 37.66
C ILE A 97 1.62 -0.80 38.95
N LYS A 98 1.99 0.21 39.73
CA LYS A 98 2.50 0.02 41.09
C LYS A 98 1.32 -0.26 42.03
N GLY A 99 1.42 -1.34 42.81
CA GLY A 99 0.47 -1.62 43.88
C GLY A 99 0.52 -0.49 44.91
N GLY A 100 -0.63 0.12 45.20
CA GLY A 100 -0.74 1.15 46.23
C GLY A 100 -0.34 0.56 47.58
N CYS A 101 0.57 1.24 48.29
CA CYS A 101 0.78 0.97 49.70
C CYS A 101 -0.37 1.67 50.44
N GLY A 102 -1.34 0.86 50.89
CA GLY A 102 -2.25 1.24 51.96
C GLY A 102 -1.55 1.18 53.31
#